data_AF-A0A2W6C8Q5-F1
#
_entry.id   AF-A0A2W6C8Q5-F1
#
_cell.length_a   1.000
_cell.length_b   1.000
_cell.length_c   1.000
_cell.angle_alpha   90.00
_cell.angle_beta   90.00
_cell.angle_gamma   90.00
#
_symmetry.space_group_name_H-M   'P 1'
#
loop_
_entity.id
_entity.type
_entity.pdbx_description
1 polymer ?
#
loop_
_entity_poly.entity_id
_entity_poly.type
_entity_poly.pdbx_seq_one_letter_code
_entity_poly.pdbx_strand_id
1 'polypeptide(L)'
;MDRGDALQRAKTAYASGAHQAGQALARLGVIGAAPPDRDRRLRHWAYSLTRVHDSLAIAELDVPWWTYRSIDVVDAWLSARRRPIRVFEYGSGASTLWLARRADEIHSVEHHRGFGERIAPILAAQGNIDFRIVEAVNSATPAVPSAKEGHGGLDFAAYVAAIDAADGTFDLVIIDGRAREACLRAALPRLAHDGLIVFDNSR
;
A
#
# COMPACT_ATOMS: atom_id res chain seq x y z
N MET A 1 -30.18 -9.09 -7.67
CA MET A 1 -29.00 -8.25 -7.98
C MET A 1 -28.21 -8.10 -6.70
N ASP A 2 -26.99 -8.62 -6.68
CA ASP A 2 -26.14 -8.64 -5.50
C ASP A 2 -25.62 -7.23 -5.17
N ARG A 3 -25.68 -6.86 -3.89
CA ARG A 3 -25.35 -5.53 -3.37
C ARG A 3 -23.85 -5.22 -3.53
N GLY A 4 -23.00 -6.25 -3.47
CA GLY A 4 -21.56 -6.13 -3.73
C GLY A 4 -21.26 -5.74 -5.18
N ASP A 5 -22.04 -6.28 -6.11
CA ASP A 5 -21.94 -6.07 -7.54
C ASP A 5 -22.29 -4.63 -7.95
N ALA A 6 -23.31 -4.06 -7.30
CA ALA A 6 -23.69 -2.66 -7.49
C ALA A 6 -22.65 -1.69 -6.92
N LEU A 7 -22.09 -1.99 -5.75
CA LEU A 7 -21.03 -1.19 -5.12
C LEU A 7 -19.74 -1.21 -5.95
N GLN A 8 -19.37 -2.37 -6.49
CA GLN A 8 -18.19 -2.50 -7.33
C GLN A 8 -18.35 -1.74 -8.66
N ARG A 9 -19.52 -1.83 -9.30
CA ARG A 9 -19.84 -1.04 -10.50
C ARG A 9 -19.79 0.47 -10.22
N ALA A 10 -20.30 0.92 -9.06
CA ALA A 10 -20.25 2.32 -8.66
C ALA A 10 -18.81 2.82 -8.42
N LYS A 11 -17.95 2.01 -7.77
CA LYS A 11 -16.53 2.31 -7.58
C LYS A 11 -15.78 2.41 -8.91
N THR A 12 -16.01 1.46 -9.81
CA THR A 12 -15.39 1.47 -11.14
C THR A 12 -15.85 2.68 -11.96
N ALA A 13 -17.14 3.00 -11.95
CA ALA A 13 -17.68 4.18 -12.64
C ALA A 13 -17.11 5.49 -12.09
N TYR A 14 -16.97 5.60 -10.76
CA TYR A 14 -16.33 6.75 -10.12
C TYR A 14 -14.85 6.88 -10.53
N ALA A 15 -14.08 5.78 -10.47
CA ALA A 15 -12.67 5.78 -10.86
C ALA A 15 -12.47 6.15 -12.33
N SER A 16 -13.28 5.57 -13.24
CA SER A 16 -13.25 5.90 -14.67
C SER A 16 -13.66 7.35 -14.94
N GLY A 17 -14.68 7.87 -14.25
CA GLY A 17 -15.10 9.27 -14.37
C GLY A 17 -14.05 10.25 -13.86
N ALA A 18 -13.43 9.96 -12.71
CA ALA A 18 -12.33 10.73 -12.15
C ALA A 18 -11.10 10.74 -13.08
N HIS A 19 -10.80 9.61 -13.72
CA HIS A 19 -9.72 9.48 -14.69
C HIS A 19 -9.96 10.33 -15.94
N GLN A 20 -11.16 10.25 -16.54
CA GLN A 20 -11.51 11.05 -17.71
C GLN A 20 -11.49 12.55 -17.41
N ALA A 21 -12.00 12.96 -16.24
CA ALA A 21 -11.93 14.34 -15.79
C ALA A 21 -10.49 14.81 -15.60
N GLY A 22 -9.64 13.98 -15.02
CA GLY A 22 -8.22 14.26 -14.87
C GLY A 22 -7.50 14.40 -16.23
N GLN A 23 -7.76 13.51 -17.20
CA GLN A 23 -7.19 13.59 -18.54
C GLN A 23 -7.63 14.86 -19.28
N ALA A 24 -8.89 15.28 -19.12
CA ALA A 24 -9.39 16.52 -19.68
C ALA A 24 -8.70 17.75 -19.07
N LEU A 25 -8.51 17.76 -17.75
CA LEU A 25 -7.82 18.85 -17.04
C LEU A 25 -6.33 18.93 -17.41
N ALA A 26 -5.67 17.80 -17.65
CA ALA A 26 -4.29 17.75 -18.16
C ALA A 26 -4.19 18.28 -19.61
N ARG A 27 -5.11 17.88 -20.51
CA ARG A 27 -5.17 18.37 -21.90
C ARG A 27 -5.43 19.86 -22.00
N LEU A 28 -6.19 20.42 -21.05
CA LEU A 28 -6.48 21.85 -20.97
C LEU A 28 -5.35 22.67 -20.33
N GLY A 29 -4.22 22.04 -19.94
CA GLY A 29 -3.08 22.73 -19.33
C GLY A 29 -3.34 23.27 -17.92
N VAL A 30 -4.45 22.87 -17.30
CA VAL A 30 -4.83 23.27 -15.93
C VAL A 30 -4.00 22.51 -14.89
N ILE A 31 -3.48 21.35 -15.28
CA ILE A 31 -2.60 20.49 -14.48
C ILE A 31 -1.25 20.42 -15.22
N GLY A 32 -0.17 20.91 -14.59
CA GLY A 32 1.17 20.95 -15.18
C GLY A 32 1.78 19.55 -15.38
N ALA A 33 2.92 19.45 -16.09
CA ALA A 33 3.59 18.17 -16.35
C ALA A 33 4.18 17.52 -15.07
N ALA A 34 4.55 18.34 -14.07
CA ALA A 34 5.06 17.90 -12.78
C ALA A 34 3.95 17.84 -11.71
N PRO A 35 4.07 16.96 -10.70
CA PRO A 35 3.18 17.00 -9.55
C PRO A 35 3.18 18.39 -8.91
N PRO A 36 2.03 18.96 -8.55
CA PRO A 36 1.98 20.18 -7.75
C PRO A 36 2.57 19.92 -6.36
N ASP A 37 2.87 20.98 -5.60
CA ASP A 37 3.31 20.82 -4.21
C ASP A 37 2.27 20.05 -3.36
N ARG A 38 2.72 19.15 -2.47
CA ARG A 38 1.86 18.37 -1.53
C ARG A 38 1.00 19.29 -0.66
N ASP A 39 1.48 20.49 -0.34
CA ASP A 39 0.75 21.48 0.44
C ASP A 39 -0.50 21.98 -0.29
N ARG A 40 -0.55 21.83 -1.61
CA ARG A 40 -1.73 22.10 -2.45
C ARG A 40 -2.57 20.83 -2.62
N ARG A 41 -3.01 20.25 -1.49
CA ARG A 41 -3.68 18.94 -1.36
C ARG A 41 -4.78 18.68 -2.39
N LEU A 42 -5.63 19.66 -2.69
CA LEU A 42 -6.71 19.52 -3.69
C LEU A 42 -6.19 19.37 -5.12
N ARG A 43 -5.15 20.13 -5.48
CA ARG A 43 -4.51 20.05 -6.79
C ARG A 43 -3.67 18.78 -6.93
N HIS A 44 -3.00 18.39 -5.85
CA HIS A 44 -2.24 17.14 -5.77
C HIS A 44 -3.16 15.92 -5.87
N TRP A 45 -4.29 15.94 -5.16
CA TRP A 45 -5.32 14.91 -5.25
C TRP A 45 -5.92 14.83 -6.66
N ALA A 46 -6.30 15.95 -7.26
CA ALA A 46 -6.81 15.99 -8.64
C ALA A 46 -5.79 15.45 -9.66
N TYR A 47 -4.50 15.75 -9.47
CA TYR A 47 -3.42 15.15 -10.25
C TYR A 47 -3.37 13.64 -10.07
N SER A 48 -3.41 13.15 -8.83
CA SER A 48 -3.31 11.71 -8.52
C SER A 48 -4.43 10.88 -9.13
N LEU A 49 -5.63 11.45 -9.34
CA LEU A 49 -6.75 10.78 -10.00
C LEU A 49 -6.47 10.44 -11.47
N THR A 50 -5.58 11.19 -12.14
CA THR A 50 -5.12 10.83 -13.50
C THR A 50 -4.27 9.56 -13.51
N ARG A 51 -3.64 9.25 -12.37
CA ARG A 51 -2.63 8.20 -12.19
C ARG A 51 -3.18 6.98 -11.42
N VAL A 52 -4.44 6.99 -10.97
CA VAL A 52 -5.00 6.03 -10.00
C VAL A 52 -4.98 4.56 -10.45
N HIS A 53 -4.89 4.31 -11.75
CA HIS A 53 -4.79 2.96 -12.32
C HIS A 53 -3.34 2.49 -12.52
N ASP A 54 -2.36 3.36 -12.25
CA ASP A 54 -0.94 3.08 -12.40
C ASP A 54 -0.23 3.41 -11.07
N SER A 55 -0.08 2.38 -10.23
CA SER A 55 0.60 2.50 -8.93
C SER A 55 2.04 3.00 -9.07
N LEU A 56 2.69 2.80 -10.22
CA LEU A 56 4.03 3.33 -10.51
C LEU A 56 3.98 4.82 -10.80
N ALA A 57 2.97 5.25 -11.55
CA ALA A 57 2.75 6.65 -11.84
C ALA A 57 2.22 7.45 -10.63
N ILE A 58 1.68 6.79 -9.59
CA ILE A 58 1.46 7.39 -8.25
C ILE A 58 2.78 7.50 -7.47
N ALA A 59 3.69 6.53 -7.59
CA ALA A 59 4.98 6.58 -6.88
C ALA A 59 5.84 7.79 -7.30
N GLU A 60 5.72 8.23 -8.57
CA GLU A 60 6.31 9.48 -9.06
C GLU A 60 5.85 10.74 -8.31
N LEU A 61 4.72 10.68 -7.60
CA LEU A 61 4.17 11.80 -6.82
C LEU A 61 4.76 11.88 -5.40
N ASP A 62 5.65 10.96 -5.01
CA ASP A 62 6.15 10.80 -3.63
C ASP A 62 5.04 10.86 -2.56
N VAL A 63 3.90 10.22 -2.84
CA VAL A 63 2.86 9.99 -1.84
C VAL A 63 2.43 8.53 -1.83
N PRO A 64 2.28 7.90 -0.66
CA PRO A 64 1.56 6.65 -0.56
C PRO A 64 0.07 6.94 -0.81
N TRP A 65 -0.70 5.90 -1.14
CA TRP A 65 -2.15 6.07 -1.33
C TRP A 65 -2.92 6.06 0.00
N TRP A 66 -2.45 6.85 0.96
CA TRP A 66 -3.09 7.08 2.26
C TRP A 66 -3.75 8.46 2.29
N THR A 67 -4.53 8.74 3.34
CA THR A 67 -4.99 10.11 3.56
C THR A 67 -3.79 11.03 3.84
N TYR A 68 -3.83 12.28 3.37
CA TYR A 68 -2.74 13.24 3.63
C TYR A 68 -2.43 13.40 5.12
N ARG A 69 -3.46 13.34 5.98
CA ARG A 69 -3.25 13.39 7.44
C ARG A 69 -2.44 12.19 7.93
N SER A 70 -2.73 10.98 7.43
CA SER A 70 -1.94 9.79 7.76
C SER A 70 -0.50 9.94 7.28
N ILE A 71 -0.30 10.48 6.08
CA ILE A 71 1.03 10.76 5.54
C ILE A 71 1.78 11.70 6.47
N ASP A 72 1.20 12.85 6.83
CA ASP A 72 1.84 13.84 7.70
C ASP A 72 2.24 13.25 9.06
N VAL A 73 1.36 12.43 9.66
CA VAL A 73 1.63 11.78 10.95
C VAL A 73 2.79 10.78 10.84
N VAL A 74 2.78 9.93 9.82
CA VAL A 74 3.83 8.92 9.62
C VAL A 74 5.16 9.57 9.26
N ASP A 75 5.16 10.59 8.40
CA ASP A 75 6.35 11.33 7.97
C ASP A 75 7.02 12.06 9.15
N ALA A 76 6.22 12.73 9.98
CA ALA A 76 6.70 13.38 11.20
C ALA A 76 7.24 12.37 12.22
N TRP A 77 6.54 11.24 12.38
CA TRP A 77 6.96 10.18 13.28
C TRP A 77 8.28 9.54 12.82
N LEU A 78 8.41 9.20 11.54
CA LEU A 78 9.65 8.67 10.94
C LEU A 78 10.82 9.64 11.08
N SER A 79 10.58 10.93 10.83
CA SER A 79 11.62 11.98 10.89
C SER A 79 12.17 12.19 12.30
N ALA A 80 11.38 11.91 13.34
CA ALA A 80 11.79 12.05 14.74
C ALA A 80 12.50 10.81 15.30
N ARG A 81 12.57 9.69 14.55
CA ARG A 81 13.12 8.43 15.04
C ARG A 81 14.63 8.35 14.95
N ARG A 82 15.19 7.60 15.89
CA ARG A 82 16.58 7.14 15.81
C ARG A 82 16.70 6.09 14.73
N ARG A 83 17.82 6.14 14.01
CA ARG A 83 18.16 5.17 12.97
C ARG A 83 18.97 4.01 13.59
N PRO A 84 18.92 2.80 13.02
CA PRO A 84 18.15 2.41 11.83
C PRO A 84 16.65 2.27 12.11
N ILE A 85 15.82 2.61 11.11
CA ILE A 85 14.37 2.41 11.08
C ILE A 85 14.08 1.21 10.18
N ARG A 86 13.43 0.20 10.74
CA ARG A 86 13.03 -1.04 10.06
C ARG A 86 11.52 -1.05 9.86
N VAL A 87 11.09 -1.34 8.64
CA VAL A 87 9.68 -1.34 8.25
C VAL A 87 9.27 -2.71 7.74
N PHE A 88 8.10 -3.17 8.15
CA PHE A 88 7.42 -4.28 7.51
C PHE A 88 6.13 -3.80 6.84
N GLU A 89 5.84 -4.28 5.63
CA GLU A 89 4.67 -3.88 4.87
C GLU A 89 3.94 -5.10 4.31
N TYR A 90 2.67 -5.25 4.69
CA TYR A 90 1.72 -6.12 4.03
C TYR A 90 0.99 -5.36 2.94
N GLY A 91 1.31 -5.65 1.68
CA GLY A 91 0.70 -5.02 0.49
C GLY A 91 1.61 -3.95 -0.06
N SER A 92 2.14 -4.20 -1.26
CA SER A 92 3.19 -3.37 -1.86
C SER A 92 2.65 -2.31 -2.80
N GLY A 93 3.44 -1.27 -3.09
CA GLY A 93 3.09 -0.26 -4.08
C GLY A 93 3.82 1.06 -3.89
N ALA A 94 3.09 2.17 -4.07
CA ALA A 94 3.65 3.51 -3.93
C ALA A 94 4.15 3.78 -2.50
N SER A 95 3.51 3.20 -1.48
CA SER A 95 3.97 3.27 -0.09
C SER A 95 5.34 2.66 0.10
N THR A 96 5.64 1.53 -0.55
CA THR A 96 6.95 0.88 -0.48
C THR A 96 8.06 1.83 -0.93
N LEU A 97 7.88 2.51 -2.07
CA LEU A 97 8.85 3.47 -2.60
C LEU A 97 8.93 4.76 -1.77
N TRP A 98 7.80 5.21 -1.23
CA TRP A 98 7.76 6.35 -0.31
C TRP A 98 8.54 6.07 0.98
N LEU A 99 8.38 4.87 1.54
CA LEU A 99 9.10 4.39 2.72
C LEU A 99 10.59 4.20 2.43
N ALA A 100 10.96 3.74 1.23
CA ALA A 100 12.36 3.47 0.87
C ALA A 100 13.27 4.69 0.99
N ARG A 101 12.71 5.90 0.86
CA ARG A 101 13.41 7.16 1.06
C ARG A 101 13.52 7.60 2.52
N ARG A 102 12.81 6.93 3.43
CA ARG A 102 12.58 7.36 4.81
C ARG A 102 12.96 6.30 5.87
N ALA A 103 13.21 5.06 5.45
CA ALA A 103 13.59 3.91 6.26
C ALA A 103 14.96 3.34 5.84
N ASP A 104 15.64 2.63 6.74
CA ASP A 104 16.94 2.01 6.45
C ASP A 104 16.78 0.58 5.93
N GLU A 105 15.67 -0.09 6.28
CA GLU A 105 15.37 -1.47 5.89
C GLU A 105 13.86 -1.64 5.73
N ILE A 106 13.44 -2.19 4.60
CA ILE A 106 12.04 -2.46 4.28
C ILE A 106 11.86 -3.91 3.91
N HIS A 107 10.90 -4.56 4.56
CA HIS A 107 10.39 -5.87 4.19
C HIS A 107 8.98 -5.68 3.67
N SER A 108 8.73 -5.97 2.39
CA SER A 108 7.40 -5.80 1.78
C SER A 108 6.93 -7.10 1.15
N VAL A 109 5.68 -7.50 1.45
CA VAL A 109 5.06 -8.72 0.94
C VAL A 109 3.83 -8.43 0.08
N GLU A 110 3.79 -9.04 -1.11
CA GLU A 110 2.72 -8.89 -2.09
C GLU A 110 2.00 -10.20 -2.38
N HIS A 111 0.67 -10.20 -2.26
CA HIS A 111 -0.16 -11.37 -2.52
C HIS A 111 -0.49 -11.59 -4.00
N HIS A 112 -0.50 -10.55 -4.82
CA HIS A 112 -0.90 -10.64 -6.22
C HIS A 112 0.33 -10.75 -7.13
N ARG A 113 0.66 -11.98 -7.55
CA ARG A 113 1.84 -12.27 -8.38
C ARG A 113 2.01 -11.34 -9.56
N GLY A 114 0.99 -11.21 -10.40
CA GLY A 114 1.11 -10.39 -11.61
C GLY A 114 1.35 -8.91 -11.34
N PHE A 115 1.05 -8.41 -10.14
CA PHE A 115 1.35 -7.02 -9.74
C PHE A 115 2.75 -6.95 -9.13
N GLY A 116 3.07 -7.89 -8.23
CA GLY A 116 4.39 -8.02 -7.64
C GLY A 116 5.49 -8.17 -8.69
N GLU A 117 5.30 -9.02 -9.70
CA GLU A 117 6.25 -9.21 -10.80
C GLU A 117 6.47 -7.93 -11.63
N ARG A 118 5.44 -7.07 -11.75
CA ARG A 118 5.57 -5.79 -12.45
C ARG A 118 6.38 -4.77 -11.66
N ILE A 119 6.24 -4.72 -10.33
CA ILE A 119 6.91 -3.71 -9.51
C ILE A 119 8.27 -4.19 -8.98
N ALA A 120 8.53 -5.50 -8.94
CA ALA A 120 9.76 -6.07 -8.39
C ALA A 120 11.04 -5.45 -8.96
N PRO A 121 11.19 -5.22 -10.29
CA PRO A 121 12.41 -4.58 -10.82
C PRO A 121 12.63 -3.16 -10.29
N ILE A 122 11.55 -2.44 -10.00
CA ILE A 122 11.58 -1.05 -9.52
C ILE A 122 11.92 -1.00 -8.03
N LEU A 123 11.37 -1.95 -7.25
CA LEU A 123 11.72 -2.11 -5.84
C LEU A 123 13.16 -2.62 -5.67
N ALA A 124 13.62 -3.54 -6.52
CA ALA A 124 15.00 -4.05 -6.50
C ALA A 124 16.05 -3.00 -6.86
N ALA A 125 15.66 -1.93 -7.57
CA ALA A 125 16.52 -0.78 -7.81
C ALA A 125 16.75 0.06 -6.53
N GLN A 126 15.94 -0.14 -5.49
CA GLN A 126 16.17 0.46 -4.17
C GLN A 126 17.14 -0.44 -3.39
N GLY A 127 18.17 0.14 -2.78
CA GLY A 127 19.20 -0.62 -2.06
C GLY A 127 18.80 -1.17 -0.69
N ASN A 128 17.57 -0.92 -0.24
CA ASN A 128 17.10 -1.17 1.14
C ASN A 128 15.77 -1.94 1.23
N ILE A 129 15.35 -2.63 0.17
CA ILE A 129 14.08 -3.37 0.15
C ILE A 129 14.33 -4.88 -0.03
N ASP A 130 13.85 -5.67 0.92
CA ASP A 130 13.53 -7.10 0.76
C ASP A 130 12.07 -7.23 0.31
N PHE A 131 11.86 -7.67 -0.93
CA PHE A 131 10.53 -7.80 -1.53
C PHE A 131 10.20 -9.27 -1.83
N ARG A 132 9.03 -9.72 -1.39
CA ARG A 132 8.57 -11.10 -1.58
C ARG A 132 7.15 -11.15 -2.12
N ILE A 133 6.93 -12.01 -3.12
CA ILE A 133 5.60 -12.35 -3.61
C ILE A 133 5.14 -13.62 -2.89
N VAL A 134 4.05 -13.53 -2.13
CA VAL A 134 3.49 -14.65 -1.37
C VAL A 134 1.99 -14.75 -1.64
N GLU A 135 1.63 -15.58 -2.61
CA GLU A 135 0.25 -15.80 -3.02
C GLU A 135 -0.54 -16.60 -1.96
N ALA A 136 -1.84 -16.36 -1.92
CA ALA A 136 -2.75 -17.24 -1.19
C ALA A 136 -2.92 -18.58 -1.93
N VAL A 137 -3.24 -19.63 -1.18
CA VAL A 137 -3.51 -20.95 -1.75
C VAL A 137 -5.01 -21.25 -1.76
N ASN A 138 -5.48 -22.00 -2.74
CA ASN A 138 -6.86 -22.47 -2.77
C ASN A 138 -7.10 -23.46 -1.61
N SER A 139 -8.17 -23.24 -0.85
CA SER A 139 -8.57 -24.10 0.26
C SER A 139 -10.09 -24.13 0.40
N ALA A 140 -10.66 -25.32 0.54
CA ALA A 140 -12.08 -25.49 0.86
C ALA A 140 -12.41 -25.04 2.29
N THR A 141 -11.41 -25.03 3.17
CA THR A 141 -11.53 -24.60 4.58
C THR A 141 -10.33 -23.71 4.93
N PRO A 142 -10.31 -22.44 4.49
CA PRO A 142 -9.18 -21.56 4.76
C PRO A 142 -8.98 -21.36 6.26
N ALA A 143 -7.77 -21.61 6.76
CA ALA A 143 -7.38 -21.31 8.13
C ALA A 143 -7.27 -19.80 8.34
N VAL A 144 -6.73 -19.08 7.33
CA VAL A 144 -6.61 -17.63 7.35
C VAL A 144 -7.31 -17.01 6.13
N PRO A 145 -8.62 -16.78 6.19
CA PRO A 145 -9.36 -16.14 5.10
C PRO A 145 -9.12 -14.62 5.07
N SER A 146 -9.47 -14.00 3.94
CA SER A 146 -9.51 -12.53 3.81
C SER A 146 -10.96 -12.04 3.75
N ALA A 147 -11.30 -11.05 4.58
CA ALA A 147 -12.60 -10.38 4.54
C ALA A 147 -12.80 -9.47 3.29
N LYS A 148 -11.74 -9.22 2.52
CA LYS A 148 -11.80 -8.41 1.28
C LYS A 148 -12.48 -9.19 0.16
N GLU A 149 -13.45 -8.56 -0.51
CA GLU A 149 -14.24 -9.12 -1.62
C GLU A 149 -13.35 -9.78 -2.69
N GLY A 150 -13.82 -10.89 -3.28
CA GLY A 150 -13.12 -11.61 -4.35
C GLY A 150 -12.04 -12.60 -3.91
N HIS A 151 -11.92 -12.88 -2.60
CA HIS A 151 -10.89 -13.79 -2.05
C HIS A 151 -11.49 -14.99 -1.29
N GLY A 152 -12.72 -15.38 -1.62
CA GLY A 152 -13.34 -16.57 -1.05
C GLY A 152 -12.61 -17.85 -1.47
N GLY A 153 -12.50 -18.83 -0.57
CA GLY A 153 -11.79 -20.08 -0.84
C GLY A 153 -10.26 -19.95 -0.91
N LEU A 154 -9.70 -18.81 -0.47
CA LEU A 154 -8.27 -18.57 -0.44
C LEU A 154 -7.76 -18.52 1.01
N ASP A 155 -6.60 -19.13 1.23
CA ASP A 155 -5.89 -19.15 2.49
C ASP A 155 -4.60 -18.31 2.42
N PHE A 156 -4.50 -17.32 3.31
CA PHE A 156 -3.40 -16.36 3.40
C PHE A 156 -2.41 -16.68 4.52
N ALA A 157 -2.40 -17.88 5.09
CA ALA A 157 -1.53 -18.21 6.23
C ALA A 157 -0.05 -17.92 5.95
N ALA A 158 0.46 -18.31 4.79
CA ALA A 158 1.84 -18.03 4.38
C ALA A 158 2.11 -16.53 4.18
N TYR A 159 1.16 -15.80 3.61
CA TYR A 159 1.24 -14.34 3.44
C TYR A 159 1.32 -13.63 4.80
N VAL A 160 0.47 -14.02 5.75
CA VAL A 160 0.47 -13.46 7.12
C VAL A 160 1.76 -13.79 7.85
N ALA A 161 2.24 -15.03 7.76
CA ALA A 161 3.48 -15.48 8.40
C ALA A 161 4.77 -14.89 7.78
N ALA A 162 4.68 -14.16 6.66
CA ALA A 162 5.86 -13.61 5.99
C ALA A 162 6.69 -12.65 6.87
N ILE A 163 6.08 -12.04 7.89
CA ILE A 163 6.75 -11.17 8.88
C ILE A 163 7.73 -11.92 9.79
N ASP A 164 7.53 -13.23 9.96
CA ASP A 164 8.35 -14.08 10.82
C ASP A 164 9.65 -14.51 10.14
N ALA A 165 9.76 -14.34 8.82
CA ALA A 165 10.95 -14.68 8.06
C ALA A 165 12.07 -13.63 8.16
N ALA A 166 11.76 -12.43 8.64
CA ALA A 166 12.78 -11.47 9.05
C ALA A 166 13.17 -11.72 10.50
N ASP A 167 14.33 -11.27 10.96
CA ASP A 167 14.68 -11.31 12.38
C ASP A 167 14.34 -10.00 13.09
N GLY A 168 14.13 -10.07 14.40
CA GLY A 168 13.91 -8.91 15.28
C GLY A 168 12.53 -8.25 15.15
N THR A 169 12.45 -6.98 15.58
CA THR A 169 11.23 -6.19 15.56
C THR A 169 11.29 -5.06 14.51
N PHE A 170 10.13 -4.52 14.18
CA PHE A 170 9.94 -3.42 13.25
C PHE A 170 9.49 -2.16 13.99
N ASP A 171 10.03 -1.03 13.59
CA ASP A 171 9.59 0.28 14.06
C ASP A 171 8.21 0.59 13.49
N LEU A 172 7.99 0.30 12.21
CA LEU A 172 6.73 0.59 11.52
C LEU A 172 6.21 -0.68 10.84
N VAL A 173 4.93 -1.00 11.06
CA VAL A 173 4.24 -2.05 10.30
C VAL A 173 3.06 -1.45 9.53
N ILE A 174 3.04 -1.65 8.22
CA ILE A 174 1.96 -1.23 7.34
C ILE A 174 1.07 -2.44 7.03
N ILE A 175 -0.25 -2.26 7.13
CA ILE A 175 -1.25 -3.27 6.81
C ILE A 175 -2.22 -2.69 5.77
N ASP A 176 -1.94 -2.95 4.49
CA ASP A 176 -2.77 -2.53 3.34
C ASP A 176 -3.04 -3.68 2.32
N GLY A 177 -2.73 -4.92 2.72
CA GLY A 177 -2.83 -6.10 1.87
C GLY A 177 -4.14 -6.90 1.97
N ARG A 178 -4.00 -8.16 2.38
CA ARG A 178 -5.09 -9.15 2.58
C ARG A 178 -5.01 -9.78 3.96
N ALA A 179 -6.10 -10.42 4.38
CA ALA A 179 -6.22 -11.01 5.72
C ALA A 179 -5.76 -10.03 6.83
N ARG A 180 -6.22 -8.77 6.74
CA ARG A 180 -5.64 -7.63 7.47
C ARG A 180 -5.75 -7.78 8.99
N GLU A 181 -6.82 -8.39 9.48
CA GLU A 181 -7.03 -8.70 10.89
C GLU A 181 -6.02 -9.74 11.39
N ALA A 182 -5.68 -10.74 10.56
CA ALA A 182 -4.67 -11.73 10.89
C ALA A 182 -3.25 -11.13 10.80
N CYS A 183 -2.98 -10.27 9.81
CA CYS A 183 -1.74 -9.50 9.71
C CYS A 183 -1.53 -8.63 10.94
N LEU A 184 -2.58 -7.96 11.44
CA LEU A 184 -2.49 -7.17 12.66
C LEU A 184 -2.08 -8.02 13.86
N ARG A 185 -2.70 -9.20 14.04
CA ARG A 185 -2.34 -10.11 15.14
C ARG A 185 -0.89 -10.60 15.03
N ALA A 186 -0.44 -10.93 13.81
CA ALA A 186 0.95 -11.36 13.56
C ALA A 186 1.96 -10.21 13.77
N ALA A 187 1.56 -8.97 13.49
CA ALA A 187 2.42 -7.79 13.64
C ALA A 187 2.69 -7.42 15.12
N LEU A 188 1.72 -7.62 16.02
CA LEU A 188 1.84 -7.21 17.43
C LEU A 188 3.12 -7.70 18.14
N PRO A 189 3.48 -9.00 18.12
CA PRO A 189 4.71 -9.48 18.76
C PRO A 189 5.99 -9.06 18.02
N ARG A 190 5.86 -8.53 16.80
CA ARG A 190 6.96 -8.11 15.92
C ARG A 190 7.16 -6.60 15.92
N LEU A 191 6.31 -5.85 16.62
CA LEU A 191 6.40 -4.41 16.73
C LEU A 191 7.39 -4.00 17.84
N ALA A 192 8.23 -3.01 17.57
CA ALA A 192 9.06 -2.39 18.59
C ALA A 192 8.20 -1.76 19.69
N HIS A 193 8.75 -1.63 20.91
CA HIS A 193 8.02 -1.11 22.08
C HIS A 193 7.37 0.26 21.84
N ASP A 194 8.01 1.12 21.05
CA ASP A 194 7.54 2.44 20.67
C ASP A 194 7.15 2.53 19.18
N GLY A 195 6.91 1.37 18.56
CA GLY A 195 6.58 1.24 17.15
C GLY A 195 5.18 1.71 16.79
N LEU A 196 4.95 1.90 15.49
CA LEU A 196 3.69 2.35 14.92
C LEU A 196 3.13 1.29 13.96
N ILE A 197 1.81 1.07 14.04
CA ILE A 197 1.08 0.31 13.01
C ILE A 197 0.21 1.28 12.21
N VAL A 198 0.37 1.25 10.89
CA VAL A 198 -0.56 1.91 9.96
C VAL A 198 -1.49 0.84 9.41
N PHE A 199 -2.71 0.82 9.94
CA PHE A 199 -3.77 -0.04 9.45
C PHE A 199 -4.63 0.75 8.46
N ASP A 200 -4.35 0.62 7.17
CA ASP A 200 -5.01 1.46 6.19
C ASP A 200 -6.44 0.98 5.87
N ASN A 201 -7.32 1.92 5.51
CA ASN A 201 -8.69 1.63 5.07
C ASN A 201 -9.48 0.70 6.01
N SER A 202 -9.39 0.93 7.32
CA SER A 202 -10.29 0.33 8.33
C SER A 202 -11.69 0.93 8.19
N ARG A 203 -12.70 0.07 8.16
CA ARG A 203 -14.11 0.49 8.23
C ARG A 203 -14.61 0.51 9.65
#